data_AF-A0A7H4GKZ2-F1
#
_entry.id   AF-A0A7H4GKZ2-F1
#
_cell.length_a   1.000
_cell.length_b   1.000
_cell.length_c   1.000
_cell.angle_alpha   90.00
_cell.angle_beta   90.00
_cell.angle_gamma   90.00
#
_symmetry.space_group_name_H-M   'P 1'
#
loop_
_entity.id
_entity.type
_entity.pdbx_description
1 polymer ?
#
loop_
_entity_poly.entity_id
_entity_poly.type
_entity_poly.pdbx_seq_one_letter_code
_entity_poly.pdbx_strand_id
1 'polypeptide(L)'
;MYIFRPGGALDPGANSSVITADGACSDNVFWAPEGGTTIGANAAFVGTVFRGTAAGLNITLGDSASLEGRALAFGSTVTTDNNLIAVPDQCPGTIIVEKRTNPPGSLQSFTFTGDAAGDLTDGEQIVVDNLAPGNYSSTESVPAGWELTDIICNDADSTGDIGTATANFVLEAGETVTCVFINTEIGATDGTITILKQADPPGTGQSFDFTGDLGNFSLMHGEFIVETLPPGTYAVSETVPNGWRLDSATCDDGSPVSAIELEAGESVTCTFNNSQRAAALPVPIFSQGGVVLIILMMMLMAAVFLRRTDLTRR
;
A
#
# COMPACT_ATOMS: atom_id res chain seq x y z
N MET A 1 0.28 -11.16 -1.81
CA MET A 1 -0.09 -11.74 -0.49
C MET A 1 -0.84 -13.05 -0.68
N TYR A 2 -0.47 -14.09 0.06
CA TYR A 2 -1.08 -15.42 0.03
C TYR A 2 -1.52 -15.83 1.43
N ILE A 3 -2.81 -16.17 1.60
CA ILE A 3 -3.35 -16.63 2.88
C ILE A 3 -3.97 -18.01 2.70
N PHE A 4 -3.41 -19.01 3.37
CA PHE A 4 -3.90 -20.38 3.39
C PHE A 4 -4.61 -20.66 4.72
N ARG A 5 -5.87 -21.11 4.64
CA ARG A 5 -6.69 -21.46 5.81
C ARG A 5 -7.21 -22.91 5.73
N PRO A 6 -6.36 -23.94 5.87
CA PRO A 6 -6.83 -25.32 5.88
C PRO A 6 -7.80 -25.60 7.03
N GLY A 7 -8.91 -26.30 6.77
CA GLY A 7 -9.92 -26.66 7.80
C GLY A 7 -9.49 -27.79 8.75
N GLY A 8 -8.20 -28.08 8.84
CA GLY A 8 -7.64 -29.19 9.62
C GLY A 8 -6.17 -28.95 9.95
N ALA A 9 -5.44 -30.00 10.31
CA ALA A 9 -4.00 -29.89 10.55
C ALA A 9 -3.22 -29.60 9.25
N LEU A 10 -2.05 -28.97 9.40
CA LEU A 10 -1.11 -28.71 8.32
C LEU A 10 0.14 -29.58 8.53
N ASP A 11 0.23 -30.66 7.77
CA ASP A 11 1.27 -31.69 7.95
C ASP A 11 2.03 -31.97 6.64
N PRO A 12 2.86 -31.03 6.15
CA PRO A 12 3.73 -31.30 5.01
C PRO A 12 4.70 -32.45 5.35
N GLY A 13 4.76 -33.45 4.47
CA GLY A 13 5.53 -34.67 4.70
C GLY A 13 7.05 -34.46 4.74
N ALA A 14 7.80 -35.47 5.20
CA ALA A 14 9.25 -35.43 5.20
C ALA A 14 9.82 -35.24 3.78
N ASN A 15 10.92 -34.49 3.65
CA ASN A 15 11.55 -34.13 2.37
C ASN A 15 10.65 -33.36 1.39
N SER A 16 9.54 -32.78 1.85
CA SER A 16 8.71 -31.90 1.03
C SER A 16 9.27 -30.49 0.97
N SER A 17 8.94 -29.75 -0.08
CA SER A 17 9.31 -28.33 -0.20
C SER A 17 8.09 -27.48 -0.53
N VAL A 18 7.98 -26.36 0.18
CA VAL A 18 7.21 -25.20 -0.24
C VAL A 18 8.23 -24.18 -0.73
N ILE A 19 8.11 -23.78 -1.99
CA ILE A 19 9.00 -22.77 -2.60
C ILE A 19 8.16 -21.59 -3.04
N THR A 20 8.74 -20.40 -2.95
CA THR A 20 8.24 -19.22 -3.64
C THR A 20 8.75 -19.23 -5.09
N ALA A 21 7.91 -18.82 -6.03
CA ALA A 21 8.22 -18.73 -7.45
C ALA A 21 7.56 -17.48 -8.03
N ASP A 22 8.00 -17.06 -9.22
CA ASP A 22 7.38 -15.98 -10.01
C ASP A 22 7.20 -14.65 -9.23
N GLY A 23 8.21 -14.27 -8.44
CA GLY A 23 8.18 -13.03 -7.65
C GLY A 23 7.37 -13.10 -6.36
N ALA A 24 6.83 -14.26 -5.98
CA ALA A 24 6.29 -14.47 -4.65
C ALA A 24 7.41 -14.32 -3.61
N CYS A 25 7.13 -13.62 -2.51
CA CYS A 25 8.08 -13.47 -1.41
C CYS A 25 7.52 -14.12 -0.14
N SER A 26 8.43 -14.67 0.67
CA SER A 26 8.12 -15.47 1.86
C SER A 26 7.43 -14.66 2.95
N ASP A 27 7.71 -13.35 3.06
CA ASP A 27 7.09 -12.48 4.06
C ASP A 27 5.58 -12.27 3.82
N ASN A 28 5.14 -12.48 2.56
CA ASN A 28 3.76 -12.36 2.13
C ASN A 28 2.98 -13.69 2.10
N VAL A 29 3.53 -14.76 2.69
CA VAL A 29 2.88 -16.08 2.77
C VAL A 29 2.43 -16.36 4.19
N PHE A 30 1.12 -16.60 4.36
CA PHE A 30 0.51 -16.80 5.67
C PHE A 30 -0.27 -18.12 5.76
N TRP A 31 -0.05 -18.86 6.85
CA TRP A 31 -0.69 -20.16 7.11
C TRP A 31 -1.46 -20.12 8.42
N ALA A 32 -2.78 -20.22 8.34
CA ALA A 32 -3.71 -20.27 9.46
C ALA A 32 -4.67 -21.47 9.41
N PRO A 33 -4.18 -22.73 9.44
CA PRO A 33 -5.00 -23.91 9.62
C PRO A 33 -5.70 -23.97 10.98
N GLU A 34 -6.81 -24.70 10.99
CA GLU A 34 -7.64 -24.92 12.18
C GLU A 34 -7.06 -25.98 13.14
N GLY A 35 -6.15 -26.84 12.66
CA GLY A 35 -5.47 -27.86 13.47
C GLY A 35 -4.01 -27.54 13.82
N GLY A 36 -3.36 -28.49 14.48
CA GLY A 36 -1.92 -28.45 14.75
C GLY A 36 -1.08 -28.46 13.47
N THR A 37 0.23 -28.26 13.63
CA THR A 37 1.19 -28.24 12.51
C THR A 37 2.34 -29.18 12.77
N THR A 38 2.62 -30.03 11.79
CA THR A 38 3.83 -30.86 11.80
C THR A 38 4.56 -30.70 10.48
N ILE A 39 5.63 -29.91 10.49
CA ILE A 39 6.54 -29.84 9.35
C ILE A 39 7.47 -31.05 9.41
N GLY A 40 7.38 -31.94 8.42
CA GLY A 40 8.15 -33.19 8.40
C GLY A 40 9.66 -32.99 8.40
N ALA A 41 10.40 -34.03 8.80
CA ALA A 41 11.87 -33.99 8.81
C ALA A 41 12.46 -33.69 7.42
N ASN A 42 13.54 -32.91 7.37
CA ASN A 42 14.18 -32.43 6.14
C ASN A 42 13.24 -31.67 5.18
N ALA A 43 12.06 -31.23 5.63
CA ALA A 43 11.18 -30.42 4.80
C ALA A 43 11.68 -28.97 4.76
N ALA A 44 11.53 -28.32 3.59
CA ALA A 44 11.76 -26.89 3.44
C ALA A 44 10.42 -26.16 3.38
N PHE A 45 10.18 -25.22 4.30
CA PHE A 45 8.90 -24.55 4.44
C PHE A 45 9.06 -23.04 4.37
N VAL A 46 8.07 -22.36 3.78
CA VAL A 46 8.07 -20.91 3.59
C VAL A 46 6.80 -20.29 4.17
N GLY A 47 6.95 -19.15 4.84
CA GLY A 47 5.87 -18.28 5.29
C GLY A 47 5.67 -18.25 6.80
N THR A 48 4.76 -17.38 7.23
CA THR A 48 4.41 -17.25 8.64
C THR A 48 3.25 -18.17 9.01
N VAL A 49 3.50 -19.03 9.98
CA VAL A 49 2.55 -20.00 10.53
C VAL A 49 1.97 -19.44 11.83
N PHE A 50 0.66 -19.13 11.87
CA PHE A 50 -0.02 -18.60 13.06
C PHE A 50 -1.02 -19.59 13.64
N ARG A 51 -0.93 -19.88 14.95
CA ARG A 51 -1.87 -20.76 15.67
C ARG A 51 -2.53 -20.05 16.83
N GLY A 52 -3.86 -20.13 16.88
CA GLY A 52 -4.68 -19.55 17.95
C GLY A 52 -4.51 -20.26 19.29
N THR A 53 -5.29 -19.84 20.29
CA THR A 53 -5.13 -20.22 21.70
C THR A 53 -5.78 -21.54 22.11
N ALA A 54 -6.40 -22.27 21.18
CA ALA A 54 -7.01 -23.55 21.50
C ALA A 54 -5.96 -24.61 21.84
N ALA A 55 -6.28 -25.49 22.79
CA ALA A 55 -5.38 -26.55 23.21
C ALA A 55 -5.07 -27.51 22.05
N GLY A 56 -3.81 -27.96 21.95
CA GLY A 56 -3.37 -28.90 20.92
C GLY A 56 -3.00 -28.27 19.58
N LEU A 57 -3.04 -26.94 19.45
CA LEU A 57 -2.58 -26.21 18.27
C LEU A 57 -1.07 -25.99 18.29
N ASN A 58 -0.32 -27.08 18.45
CA ASN A 58 1.14 -27.07 18.53
C ASN A 58 1.73 -26.82 17.14
N ILE A 59 2.93 -26.27 17.09
CA ILE A 59 3.75 -26.25 15.86
C ILE A 59 4.97 -27.12 16.12
N THR A 60 5.19 -28.14 15.31
CA THR A 60 6.34 -29.03 15.40
C THR A 60 7.13 -28.98 14.11
N LEU A 61 8.44 -28.72 14.21
CA LEU A 61 9.39 -28.88 13.12
C LEU A 61 10.16 -30.18 13.37
N GLY A 62 10.07 -31.12 12.43
CA GLY A 62 10.85 -32.36 12.46
C GLY A 62 12.35 -32.10 12.28
N ASP A 63 13.17 -33.09 12.60
CA ASP A 63 14.64 -32.96 12.51
C ASP A 63 15.09 -32.44 11.14
N SER A 64 16.07 -31.52 11.16
CA SER A 64 16.67 -30.92 9.97
C SER A 64 15.69 -30.22 9.02
N ALA A 65 14.43 -29.96 9.42
CA ALA A 65 13.52 -29.13 8.64
C ALA A 65 13.97 -27.66 8.65
N SER A 66 13.71 -26.94 7.56
CA SER A 66 13.95 -25.50 7.45
C SER A 66 12.64 -24.71 7.35
N LEU A 67 12.64 -23.52 7.95
CA LEU A 67 11.55 -22.56 7.87
C LEU A 67 12.12 -21.18 7.52
N GLU A 68 11.79 -20.69 6.33
CA GLU A 68 11.95 -19.28 5.98
C GLU A 68 10.63 -18.56 6.29
N GLY A 69 10.55 -17.91 7.44
CA GLY A 69 9.28 -17.43 7.95
C GLY A 69 9.24 -17.28 9.46
N ARG A 70 8.06 -17.46 10.04
CA ARG A 70 7.84 -17.34 11.49
C ARG A 70 6.91 -18.45 11.97
N ALA A 71 7.21 -19.05 13.12
CA ALA A 71 6.34 -20.02 13.80
C ALA A 71 5.74 -19.36 15.05
N LEU A 72 4.46 -19.02 15.00
CA LEU A 72 3.79 -18.21 16.01
C LEU A 72 2.65 -19.01 16.63
N ALA A 73 2.92 -19.57 17.81
CA ALA A 73 1.98 -20.41 18.55
C ALA A 73 1.52 -19.69 19.83
N PHE A 74 0.24 -19.29 19.89
CA PHE A 74 -0.30 -18.56 21.04
C PHE A 74 -0.86 -19.55 22.07
N GLY A 75 -0.28 -19.64 23.25
CA GLY A 75 -0.77 -20.54 24.31
C GLY A 75 -0.51 -22.04 24.07
N SER A 76 0.31 -22.36 23.07
CA SER A 76 0.79 -23.71 22.74
C SER A 76 2.30 -23.69 22.48
N THR A 77 2.88 -24.86 22.21
CA THR A 77 4.33 -25.01 22.07
C THR A 77 4.76 -24.98 20.61
N VAL A 78 5.88 -24.29 20.36
CA VAL A 78 6.71 -24.51 19.16
C VAL A 78 7.83 -25.48 19.53
N THR A 79 7.83 -26.66 18.91
CA THR A 79 8.84 -27.70 19.13
C THR A 79 9.79 -27.73 17.95
N THR A 80 11.09 -27.66 18.24
CA THR A 80 12.17 -27.70 17.25
C THR A 80 13.18 -28.79 17.59
N ASP A 81 13.96 -29.20 16.61
CA ASP A 81 15.13 -30.05 16.71
C ASP A 81 16.32 -29.34 16.01
N ASN A 82 17.09 -30.00 15.15
CA ASN A 82 18.19 -29.37 14.38
C ASN A 82 17.70 -28.51 13.21
N ASN A 83 16.80 -27.55 13.47
CA ASN A 83 16.15 -26.75 12.45
C ASN A 83 16.94 -25.50 12.06
N LEU A 84 16.81 -25.10 10.79
CA LEU A 84 17.18 -23.77 10.32
C LEU A 84 15.92 -22.91 10.26
N ILE A 85 15.85 -21.85 11.07
CA ILE A 85 14.75 -20.88 11.02
C ILE A 85 15.32 -19.53 10.64
N ALA A 86 14.93 -19.03 9.47
CA ALA A 86 15.38 -17.76 8.91
C ALA A 86 14.24 -16.75 8.91
N VAL A 87 14.59 -15.47 9.11
CA VAL A 87 13.67 -14.36 8.86
C VAL A 87 13.28 -14.41 7.38
N PRO A 88 12.00 -14.30 7.03
CA PRO A 88 11.61 -14.32 5.63
C PRO A 88 12.21 -13.15 4.86
N ASP A 89 12.67 -13.43 3.65
CA ASP A 89 13.15 -12.41 2.74
C ASP A 89 12.05 -11.38 2.49
N GLN A 90 12.42 -10.11 2.67
CA GLN A 90 11.52 -8.99 2.40
C GLN A 90 11.18 -8.99 0.91
N CYS A 91 9.93 -8.66 0.59
CA CYS A 91 9.52 -8.64 -0.80
C CYS A 91 10.29 -7.52 -1.51
N PRO A 92 11.00 -7.83 -2.61
CA PRO A 92 11.72 -6.81 -3.32
C PRO A 92 10.75 -5.78 -3.87
N GLY A 93 11.10 -4.50 -3.73
CA GLY A 93 10.41 -3.40 -4.37
C GLY A 93 11.08 -2.99 -5.68
N THR A 94 10.48 -2.00 -6.32
CA THR A 94 10.95 -1.36 -7.54
C THR A 94 10.94 0.15 -7.35
N ILE A 95 11.99 0.84 -7.79
CA ILE A 95 11.95 2.29 -7.98
C ILE A 95 12.01 2.60 -9.47
N ILE A 96 11.29 3.65 -9.87
CA ILE A 96 11.22 4.12 -11.24
C ILE A 96 11.48 5.63 -11.24
N VAL A 97 12.41 6.05 -12.09
CA VAL A 97 12.59 7.46 -12.45
C VAL A 97 12.02 7.64 -13.84
N GLU A 98 11.09 8.57 -13.99
CA GLU A 98 10.48 8.91 -15.28
C GLU A 98 10.80 10.34 -15.68
N LYS A 99 11.09 10.55 -16.97
CA LYS A 99 11.34 11.89 -17.51
C LYS A 99 10.11 12.42 -18.24
N ARG A 100 9.77 13.68 -17.93
CA ARG A 100 8.84 14.49 -18.71
C ARG A 100 9.45 15.83 -19.08
N THR A 101 9.14 16.32 -20.28
CA THR A 101 9.56 17.64 -20.75
C THR A 101 8.37 18.49 -21.17
N ASN A 102 8.52 19.80 -21.02
CA ASN A 102 7.64 20.81 -21.59
C ASN A 102 8.47 21.73 -22.52
N PRO A 103 8.22 21.73 -23.85
CA PRO A 103 7.21 20.95 -24.55
C PRO A 103 7.53 19.43 -24.55
N PRO A 104 6.52 18.55 -24.73
CA PRO A 104 6.73 17.11 -24.81
C PRO A 104 7.43 16.71 -26.11
N GLY A 105 8.08 15.54 -26.09
CA GLY A 105 8.81 14.93 -27.20
C GLY A 105 10.23 15.46 -27.39
N SER A 106 10.80 16.14 -26.39
CA SER A 106 12.18 16.63 -26.46
C SER A 106 13.19 15.48 -26.56
N LEU A 107 14.15 15.63 -27.47
CA LEU A 107 15.31 14.72 -27.59
C LEU A 107 16.49 15.15 -26.70
N GLN A 108 16.32 16.19 -25.88
CA GLN A 108 17.32 16.55 -24.89
C GLN A 108 17.51 15.38 -23.93
N SER A 109 18.76 14.96 -23.76
CA SER A 109 19.14 13.93 -22.81
C SER A 109 19.40 14.56 -21.44
N PHE A 110 18.80 13.99 -20.40
CA PHE A 110 18.94 14.37 -19.01
C PHE A 110 19.65 13.25 -18.26
N THR A 111 20.76 13.56 -17.60
CA THR A 111 21.57 12.56 -16.90
C THR A 111 21.13 12.46 -15.44
N PHE A 112 20.87 11.23 -15.00
CA PHE A 112 20.53 10.87 -13.63
C PHE A 112 21.67 10.09 -12.98
N THR A 113 21.92 10.39 -11.70
CA THR A 113 22.94 9.72 -10.87
C THR A 113 22.32 9.26 -9.56
N GLY A 114 22.99 8.35 -8.84
CA GLY A 114 22.46 7.76 -7.60
C GLY A 114 22.11 6.29 -7.79
N ASP A 115 21.04 5.84 -7.14
CA ASP A 115 20.58 4.45 -7.16
C ASP A 115 19.85 4.10 -8.47
N ALA A 116 19.01 5.01 -8.97
CA ALA A 116 18.47 4.96 -10.32
C ALA A 116 19.25 5.94 -11.22
N ALA A 117 20.29 5.41 -11.88
CA ALA A 117 21.21 6.19 -12.71
C ALA A 117 21.13 5.80 -14.19
N GLY A 118 21.28 6.78 -15.08
CA GLY A 118 21.13 6.61 -16.52
C GLY A 118 20.88 7.94 -17.22
N ASP A 119 20.62 7.89 -18.52
CA ASP A 119 20.25 9.05 -19.31
C ASP A 119 18.83 8.84 -19.85
N LEU A 120 17.97 9.85 -19.70
CA LEU A 120 16.59 9.82 -20.17
C LEU A 120 16.30 10.96 -21.14
N THR A 121 15.48 10.69 -22.15
CA THR A 121 14.75 11.70 -22.94
C THR A 121 13.28 11.69 -22.56
N ASP A 122 12.47 12.59 -23.13
CA ASP A 122 11.05 12.69 -22.78
C ASP A 122 10.31 11.36 -22.99
N GLY A 123 9.52 10.96 -21.99
CA GLY A 123 8.75 9.72 -22.05
C GLY A 123 9.48 8.48 -21.54
N GLU A 124 10.81 8.55 -21.34
CA GLU A 124 11.60 7.39 -20.95
C GLU A 124 11.67 7.21 -19.41
N GLN A 125 12.01 5.98 -19.00
CA GLN A 125 12.10 5.58 -17.60
C GLN A 125 13.38 4.80 -17.31
N ILE A 126 13.96 5.00 -16.13
CA ILE A 126 14.93 4.09 -15.50
C ILE A 126 14.15 3.25 -14.50
N VAL A 127 14.16 1.94 -14.68
CA VAL A 127 13.53 0.98 -13.76
C VAL A 127 14.63 0.22 -13.02
N VAL A 128 14.61 0.28 -11.69
CA VAL A 128 15.50 -0.50 -10.83
C VAL A 128 14.64 -1.42 -9.98
N ASP A 129 14.69 -2.71 -10.30
CA ASP A 129 13.93 -3.75 -9.62
C ASP A 129 14.79 -4.51 -8.60
N ASN A 130 14.15 -5.48 -7.92
CA ASN A 130 14.81 -6.37 -6.98
C ASN A 130 15.53 -5.66 -5.83
N LEU A 131 15.00 -4.52 -5.39
CA LEU A 131 15.54 -3.73 -4.30
C LEU A 131 14.97 -4.19 -2.95
N ALA A 132 15.83 -4.33 -1.95
CA ALA A 132 15.36 -4.52 -0.58
C ALA A 132 14.61 -3.26 -0.10
N PRO A 133 13.69 -3.37 0.87
CA PRO A 133 13.12 -2.17 1.49
C PRO A 133 14.20 -1.28 2.07
N GLY A 134 14.06 0.03 1.92
CA GLY A 134 15.06 0.99 2.33
C GLY A 134 14.97 2.32 1.60
N ASN A 135 15.98 3.16 1.81
CA ASN A 135 16.01 4.50 1.23
C ASN A 135 16.92 4.52 0.00
N TYR A 136 16.42 5.11 -1.08
CA TYR A 136 17.14 5.27 -2.33
C TYR A 136 17.04 6.71 -2.82
N SER A 137 17.87 7.07 -3.79
CA SER A 137 17.90 8.41 -4.35
C SER A 137 18.23 8.41 -5.84
N SER A 138 17.71 9.41 -6.55
CA SER A 138 18.15 9.73 -7.90
C SER A 138 18.25 11.24 -8.07
N THR A 139 19.35 11.72 -8.63
CA THR A 139 19.62 13.14 -8.83
C THR A 139 19.84 13.45 -10.30
N GLU A 140 19.07 14.40 -10.82
CA GLU A 140 19.13 14.88 -12.19
C GLU A 140 20.18 15.99 -12.35
N SER A 141 20.95 15.93 -13.44
CA SER A 141 21.77 17.04 -13.90
C SER A 141 21.01 17.86 -14.93
N VAL A 142 20.43 18.99 -14.50
CA VAL A 142 19.62 19.86 -15.36
C VAL A 142 20.48 20.56 -16.43
N PRO A 143 20.25 20.30 -17.74
CA PRO A 143 21.00 20.93 -18.83
C PRO A 143 20.71 22.43 -18.96
N ALA A 144 21.65 23.18 -19.54
CA ALA A 144 21.44 24.59 -19.85
C ALA A 144 20.26 24.77 -20.83
N GLY A 145 19.42 25.78 -20.59
CA GLY A 145 18.21 26.03 -21.38
C GLY A 145 16.97 25.33 -20.84
N TRP A 146 17.10 24.56 -19.76
CA TRP A 146 15.99 23.87 -19.09
C TRP A 146 15.93 24.25 -17.62
N GLU A 147 14.73 24.23 -17.06
CA GLU A 147 14.46 24.35 -15.64
C GLU A 147 13.75 23.08 -15.17
N LEU A 148 14.18 22.52 -14.04
CA LEU A 148 13.41 21.47 -13.37
C LEU A 148 12.28 22.15 -12.62
N THR A 149 11.05 21.91 -13.05
CA THR A 149 9.87 22.60 -12.51
C THR A 149 9.09 21.74 -11.54
N ASP A 150 9.22 20.41 -11.60
CA ASP A 150 8.58 19.53 -10.63
C ASP A 150 9.30 18.19 -10.45
N ILE A 151 9.19 17.62 -9.26
CA ILE A 151 9.49 16.22 -8.97
C ILE A 151 8.31 15.62 -8.19
N ILE A 152 7.55 14.73 -8.82
CA ILE A 152 6.38 14.10 -8.21
C ILE A 152 6.66 12.62 -7.99
N CYS A 153 6.53 12.16 -6.74
CA CYS A 153 6.55 10.74 -6.42
C CYS A 153 5.12 10.24 -6.17
N ASN A 154 4.83 9.02 -6.62
CA ASN A 154 3.51 8.41 -6.44
C ASN A 154 3.29 7.76 -5.07
N ASP A 155 4.26 7.92 -4.18
CA ASP A 155 4.31 7.36 -2.85
C ASP A 155 4.29 8.50 -1.81
N ALA A 156 3.62 8.25 -0.69
CA ALA A 156 3.26 9.26 0.31
C ALA A 156 4.42 9.67 1.22
N ASP A 157 5.42 8.81 1.42
CA ASP A 157 6.60 9.12 2.23
C ASP A 157 7.91 9.26 1.44
N SER A 158 7.89 8.96 0.14
CA SER A 158 8.88 9.45 -0.83
C SER A 158 8.71 10.94 -1.15
N THR A 159 9.81 11.60 -1.55
CA THR A 159 9.85 13.05 -1.74
C THR A 159 10.69 13.48 -2.94
N GLY A 160 10.33 14.61 -3.53
CA GLY A 160 11.13 15.31 -4.55
C GLY A 160 11.65 16.64 -4.03
N ASP A 161 12.94 16.91 -4.20
CA ASP A 161 13.57 18.21 -3.90
C ASP A 161 14.06 18.85 -5.20
N ILE A 162 13.32 19.85 -5.68
CA ILE A 162 13.65 20.61 -6.90
C ILE A 162 14.98 21.38 -6.72
N GLY A 163 15.29 21.86 -5.51
CA GLY A 163 16.47 22.66 -5.23
C GLY A 163 17.78 21.88 -5.37
N THR A 164 17.75 20.59 -5.03
CA THR A 164 18.87 19.67 -5.26
C THR A 164 18.70 18.82 -6.52
N ALA A 165 17.57 18.92 -7.20
CA ALA A 165 17.15 18.06 -8.30
C ALA A 165 17.19 16.56 -7.92
N THR A 166 16.71 16.22 -6.72
CA THR A 166 16.81 14.86 -6.16
C THR A 166 15.44 14.30 -5.78
N ALA A 167 15.13 13.10 -6.26
CA ALA A 167 14.08 12.26 -5.70
C ALA A 167 14.67 11.38 -4.59
N ASN A 168 14.04 11.37 -3.42
CA ASN A 168 14.35 10.49 -2.30
C ASN A 168 13.21 9.48 -2.16
N PHE A 169 13.53 8.22 -2.39
CA PHE A 169 12.59 7.11 -2.33
C PHE A 169 12.65 6.49 -0.94
N VAL A 170 11.49 6.28 -0.33
CA VAL A 170 11.31 5.39 0.82
C VAL A 170 10.59 4.16 0.28
N LEU A 171 11.32 3.06 0.09
CA LEU A 171 10.78 1.87 -0.56
C LEU A 171 10.35 0.86 0.51
N GLU A 172 9.05 0.57 0.57
CA GLU A 172 8.51 -0.51 1.38
C GLU A 172 8.55 -1.87 0.65
N ALA A 173 8.28 -2.95 1.39
CA ALA A 173 8.36 -4.31 0.85
C ALA A 173 7.31 -4.59 -0.23
N GLY A 174 7.78 -4.94 -1.43
CA GLY A 174 6.92 -5.26 -2.58
C GLY A 174 6.30 -4.04 -3.25
N GLU A 175 6.70 -2.84 -2.86
CA GLU A 175 6.19 -1.59 -3.41
C GLU A 175 6.82 -1.26 -4.77
N THR A 176 6.13 -0.45 -5.57
CA THR A 176 6.71 0.21 -6.75
C THR A 176 6.52 1.71 -6.63
N VAL A 177 7.63 2.42 -6.42
CA VAL A 177 7.65 3.88 -6.30
C VAL A 177 8.16 4.49 -7.59
N THR A 178 7.35 5.34 -8.22
CA THR A 178 7.70 6.11 -9.41
C THR A 178 7.83 7.57 -9.04
N CYS A 179 8.97 8.18 -9.34
CA CYS A 179 9.15 9.62 -9.28
C CYS A 179 9.37 10.19 -10.70
N VAL A 180 8.58 11.20 -11.06
CA VAL A 180 8.65 11.89 -12.34
C VAL A 180 9.40 13.20 -12.17
N PHE A 181 10.37 13.44 -13.03
CA PHE A 181 11.06 14.72 -13.13
C PHE A 181 10.53 15.48 -14.34
N ILE A 182 9.90 16.63 -14.11
CA ILE A 182 9.36 17.49 -15.17
C ILE A 182 10.33 18.65 -15.41
N ASN A 183 10.94 18.68 -16.60
CA ASN A 183 11.74 19.83 -17.03
C ASN A 183 11.03 20.68 -18.06
N THR A 184 10.98 21.98 -17.82
CA THR A 184 10.42 22.96 -18.73
C THR A 184 11.54 23.69 -19.46
N GLU A 185 11.44 23.78 -20.79
CA GLU A 185 12.37 24.54 -21.62
C GLU A 185 12.20 26.03 -21.29
N ILE A 186 13.32 26.75 -21.13
CA ILE A 186 13.28 28.18 -20.83
C ILE A 186 12.62 28.91 -22.01
N GLY A 187 11.47 29.52 -21.74
CA GLY A 187 10.66 30.21 -22.75
C GLY A 187 9.52 29.36 -23.32
N ALA A 188 9.26 28.16 -22.80
CA ALA A 188 8.03 27.44 -23.04
C ALA A 188 6.81 28.31 -22.70
N THR A 189 5.78 28.24 -23.55
CA THR A 189 4.56 29.05 -23.40
C THR A 189 3.43 28.29 -22.72
N ASP A 190 3.52 26.96 -22.69
CA ASP A 190 2.53 26.08 -22.12
C ASP A 190 2.95 25.71 -20.69
N GLY A 191 2.00 25.35 -19.84
CA GLY A 191 2.26 24.80 -18.50
C GLY A 191 1.99 23.29 -18.47
N THR A 192 2.24 22.67 -17.33
CA THR A 192 1.90 21.25 -17.09
C THR A 192 0.95 21.10 -15.92
N ILE A 193 -0.04 20.21 -16.07
CA ILE A 193 -0.92 19.79 -14.98
C ILE A 193 -0.69 18.30 -14.72
N THR A 194 -0.37 17.96 -13.48
CA THR A 194 -0.28 16.58 -13.01
C THR A 194 -1.49 16.24 -12.15
N ILE A 195 -2.16 15.13 -12.45
CA ILE A 195 -3.22 14.57 -11.60
C ILE A 195 -2.72 13.29 -10.97
N LEU A 196 -2.51 13.29 -9.64
CA LEU A 196 -2.04 12.14 -8.86
C LEU A 196 -3.19 11.54 -8.04
N LYS A 197 -3.36 10.22 -8.12
CA LYS A 197 -4.35 9.48 -7.33
C LYS A 197 -3.71 8.75 -6.14
N GLN A 198 -4.18 9.07 -4.93
CA GLN A 198 -3.83 8.33 -3.71
C GLN A 198 -5.08 7.67 -3.11
N ALA A 199 -4.96 6.40 -2.73
CA ALA A 199 -6.06 5.61 -2.19
C ALA A 199 -5.58 4.85 -0.95
N ASP A 200 -6.39 4.84 0.10
CA ASP A 200 -6.12 4.18 1.38
C ASP A 200 -7.22 3.13 1.67
N PRO A 201 -6.89 1.82 1.81
CA PRO A 201 -5.55 1.28 1.69
C PRO A 201 -5.02 1.27 0.24
N PRO A 202 -3.69 1.27 0.07
CA PRO A 202 -3.07 1.13 -1.23
C PRO A 202 -3.29 -0.28 -1.82
N GLY A 203 -3.01 -0.47 -3.10
CA GLY A 203 -2.98 -1.80 -3.73
C GLY A 203 -4.33 -2.54 -3.82
N THR A 204 -5.45 -1.85 -3.67
CA THR A 204 -6.80 -2.45 -3.74
C THR A 204 -7.22 -2.87 -5.15
N GLY A 205 -6.52 -2.39 -6.18
CA GLY A 205 -6.92 -2.54 -7.59
C GLY A 205 -8.17 -1.72 -7.96
N GLN A 206 -8.63 -0.83 -7.07
CA GLN A 206 -9.73 0.07 -7.38
C GLN A 206 -9.27 1.14 -8.37
N SER A 207 -10.04 1.30 -9.45
CA SER A 207 -9.90 2.39 -10.41
C SER A 207 -10.87 3.54 -10.08
N PHE A 208 -10.42 4.78 -10.26
CA PHE A 208 -11.19 6.01 -10.05
C PHE A 208 -11.30 6.76 -11.38
N ASP A 209 -12.51 7.08 -11.79
CA ASP A 209 -12.76 7.76 -13.08
C ASP A 209 -12.71 9.27 -12.92
N PHE A 210 -12.02 9.94 -13.84
CA PHE A 210 -11.89 11.39 -13.91
C PHE A 210 -12.54 11.92 -15.19
N THR A 211 -13.11 13.11 -15.09
CA THR A 211 -13.69 13.87 -16.21
C THR A 211 -13.35 15.35 -16.07
N GLY A 212 -13.44 16.11 -17.16
CA GLY A 212 -13.20 17.55 -17.14
C GLY A 212 -12.49 18.02 -18.41
N ASP A 213 -11.72 19.11 -18.27
CA ASP A 213 -11.04 19.76 -19.40
C ASP A 213 -9.80 18.97 -19.89
N LEU A 214 -9.25 18.09 -19.06
CA LEU A 214 -8.18 17.14 -19.40
C LEU A 214 -8.70 15.88 -20.12
N GLY A 215 -10.01 15.79 -20.38
CA GLY A 215 -10.65 14.61 -20.95
C GLY A 215 -11.03 13.56 -19.91
N ASN A 216 -11.35 12.36 -20.40
CA ASN A 216 -11.78 11.24 -19.56
C ASN A 216 -10.66 10.21 -19.44
N PHE A 217 -10.29 9.88 -18.21
CA PHE A 217 -9.27 8.90 -17.88
C PHE A 217 -9.61 8.23 -16.55
N SER A 218 -8.90 7.17 -16.21
CA SER A 218 -9.05 6.50 -14.92
C SER A 218 -7.68 6.22 -14.32
N LEU A 219 -7.56 6.37 -13.00
CA LEU A 219 -6.33 6.13 -12.26
C LEU A 219 -6.58 5.17 -11.10
N MET A 220 -5.64 4.27 -10.85
CA MET A 220 -5.52 3.49 -9.63
C MET A 220 -4.64 4.21 -8.60
N HIS A 221 -4.52 3.62 -7.41
CA HIS A 221 -3.58 4.11 -6.40
C HIS A 221 -2.15 4.21 -6.95
N GLY A 222 -1.52 5.36 -6.76
CA GLY A 222 -0.14 5.61 -7.18
C GLY A 222 -0.01 5.83 -8.69
N GLU A 223 -1.12 5.91 -9.43
CA GLU A 223 -1.08 6.33 -10.82
C GLU A 223 -1.31 7.83 -10.94
N PHE A 224 -0.75 8.41 -12.00
CA PHE A 224 -0.92 9.82 -12.35
C PHE A 224 -0.94 9.99 -13.87
N ILE A 225 -1.38 11.16 -14.31
CA ILE A 225 -1.13 11.67 -15.67
C ILE A 225 -0.42 13.02 -15.59
N VAL A 226 0.29 13.38 -16.65
CA VAL A 226 0.89 14.70 -16.85
C VAL A 226 0.42 15.21 -18.21
N GLU A 227 -0.25 16.36 -18.23
CA GLU A 227 -0.74 17.00 -19.45
C GLU A 227 -0.05 18.35 -19.65
N THR A 228 0.45 18.60 -20.86
CA THR A 228 0.98 19.92 -21.26
C THR A 228 -0.11 20.71 -21.95
N LEU A 229 -0.43 21.88 -21.41
CA LEU A 229 -1.60 22.67 -21.79
C LEU A 229 -1.23 24.16 -21.91
N PRO A 230 -1.86 24.91 -22.83
CA PRO A 230 -1.72 26.36 -22.87
C PRO A 230 -2.14 27.02 -21.54
N PRO A 231 -1.69 28.25 -21.25
CA PRO A 231 -2.13 28.97 -20.06
C PRO A 231 -3.65 29.18 -20.07
N GLY A 232 -4.29 28.99 -18.92
CA GLY A 232 -5.75 29.02 -18.83
C GLY A 232 -6.28 28.55 -17.48
N THR A 233 -7.59 28.34 -17.42
CA THR A 233 -8.26 27.76 -16.24
C THR A 233 -8.85 26.42 -16.61
N TYR A 234 -8.54 25.39 -15.82
CA TYR A 234 -8.93 24.01 -16.08
C TYR A 234 -9.74 23.42 -14.92
N ALA A 235 -10.65 22.50 -15.20
CA ALA A 235 -11.42 21.78 -14.19
C ALA A 235 -11.26 20.27 -14.35
N VAL A 236 -11.08 19.59 -13.22
CA VAL A 236 -11.02 18.12 -13.11
C VAL A 236 -11.95 17.67 -11.99
N SER A 237 -12.73 16.63 -12.26
CA SER A 237 -13.66 16.02 -11.31
C SER A 237 -13.47 14.51 -11.24
N GLU A 238 -13.33 13.98 -10.02
CA GLU A 238 -13.30 12.54 -9.75
C GLU A 238 -14.72 12.00 -9.50
N THR A 239 -15.05 10.85 -10.07
CA THR A 239 -16.24 10.07 -9.73
C THR A 239 -15.88 9.06 -8.64
N VAL A 240 -16.32 9.31 -7.41
CA VAL A 240 -16.00 8.46 -6.25
C VAL A 240 -16.76 7.11 -6.34
N PRO A 241 -16.06 5.96 -6.42
CA PRO A 241 -16.70 4.65 -6.46
C PRO A 241 -17.51 4.34 -5.18
N ASN A 242 -18.49 3.46 -5.29
CA ASN A 242 -19.25 3.00 -4.12
C ASN A 242 -18.32 2.32 -3.09
N GLY A 243 -18.55 2.59 -1.80
CA GLY A 243 -17.67 2.10 -0.74
C GLY A 243 -16.40 2.92 -0.55
N TRP A 244 -16.20 4.01 -1.30
CA TRP A 244 -15.08 4.94 -1.13
C TRP A 244 -15.57 6.33 -0.69
N ARG A 245 -14.63 7.16 -0.24
CA ARG A 245 -14.84 8.57 0.10
C ARG A 245 -13.65 9.36 -0.46
N LEU A 246 -13.94 10.47 -1.15
CA LEU A 246 -12.93 11.49 -1.46
C LEU A 246 -12.68 12.31 -0.19
N ASP A 247 -11.45 12.25 0.32
CA ASP A 247 -11.01 12.93 1.53
C ASP A 247 -10.48 14.32 1.22
N SER A 248 -9.69 14.46 0.15
CA SER A 248 -9.21 15.76 -0.34
C SER A 248 -8.92 15.73 -1.84
N ALA A 249 -8.99 16.90 -2.46
CA ALA A 249 -8.56 17.16 -3.82
C ALA A 249 -7.90 18.55 -3.83
N THR A 250 -6.57 18.60 -3.87
CA THR A 250 -5.80 19.83 -3.64
C THR A 250 -4.67 19.95 -4.65
N CYS A 251 -4.47 21.15 -5.19
CA CYS A 251 -3.32 21.50 -6.01
C CYS A 251 -2.28 22.24 -5.17
N ASP A 252 -1.00 22.09 -5.53
CA ASP A 252 0.16 22.66 -4.85
C ASP A 252 0.28 24.18 -4.99
N ASP A 253 -0.19 24.74 -6.10
CA ASP A 253 -0.35 26.18 -6.34
C ASP A 253 -1.49 26.82 -5.51
N GLY A 254 -2.31 26.00 -4.84
CA GLY A 254 -3.46 26.43 -4.06
C GLY A 254 -4.75 26.62 -4.86
N SER A 255 -4.73 26.35 -6.17
CA SER A 255 -5.94 26.35 -6.99
C SER A 255 -6.92 25.26 -6.56
N PRO A 256 -8.24 25.52 -6.62
CA PRO A 256 -9.23 24.46 -6.47
C PRO A 256 -9.24 23.58 -7.73
N VAL A 257 -9.42 22.26 -7.59
CA VAL A 257 -9.48 21.32 -8.73
C VAL A 257 -10.61 21.61 -9.74
N SER A 258 -11.60 22.44 -9.37
CA SER A 258 -12.65 22.92 -10.26
C SER A 258 -12.29 24.18 -11.08
N ALA A 259 -11.15 24.80 -10.80
CA ALA A 259 -10.63 26.00 -11.47
C ALA A 259 -9.11 26.13 -11.20
N ILE A 260 -8.33 25.22 -11.79
CA ILE A 260 -6.87 25.19 -11.78
C ILE A 260 -6.37 26.32 -12.66
N GLU A 261 -5.76 27.35 -12.07
CA GLU A 261 -5.14 28.44 -12.81
C GLU A 261 -3.75 27.98 -13.27
N LEU A 262 -3.52 27.92 -14.58
CA LEU A 262 -2.26 27.47 -15.17
C LEU A 262 -1.60 28.64 -15.91
N GLU A 263 -0.40 29.02 -15.46
CA GLU A 263 0.45 30.01 -16.10
C GLU A 263 1.42 29.38 -17.12
N ALA A 264 2.06 30.23 -17.94
CA ALA A 264 3.04 29.78 -18.93
C ALA A 264 4.30 29.24 -18.25
N GLY A 265 4.71 28.02 -18.62
CA GLY A 265 5.86 27.34 -18.04
C GLY A 265 5.66 26.82 -16.62
N GLU A 266 4.49 27.02 -16.02
CA GLU A 266 4.16 26.54 -14.68
C GLU A 266 3.96 25.02 -14.67
N SER A 267 4.23 24.39 -13.53
CA SER A 267 3.84 23.00 -13.26
C SER A 267 2.93 23.00 -12.03
N VAL A 268 1.71 22.48 -12.20
CA VAL A 268 0.71 22.37 -11.13
C VAL A 268 0.41 20.90 -10.88
N THR A 269 0.59 20.45 -9.65
CA THR A 269 0.30 19.08 -9.23
C THR A 269 -0.91 19.05 -8.31
N CYS A 270 -1.98 18.38 -8.76
CA CYS A 270 -3.19 18.14 -7.99
C CYS A 270 -3.27 16.69 -7.51
N THR A 271 -3.41 16.50 -6.19
CA THR A 271 -3.54 15.18 -5.57
C THR A 271 -4.97 14.93 -5.10
N PHE A 272 -5.55 13.80 -5.52
CA PHE A 272 -6.85 13.31 -5.08
C PHE A 272 -6.67 12.14 -4.11
N ASN A 273 -7.06 12.33 -2.85
CA ASN A 273 -6.95 11.36 -1.76
C ASN A 273 -8.29 10.71 -1.46
N ASN A 274 -8.36 9.37 -1.49
CA ASN A 274 -9.58 8.64 -1.13
C ASN A 274 -9.30 7.55 -0.11
N SER A 275 -10.24 7.33 0.79
CA SER A 275 -10.23 6.19 1.70
C SER A 275 -11.40 5.26 1.47
N GLN A 276 -11.15 3.97 1.63
CA GLN A 276 -12.17 2.95 1.61
C GLN A 276 -13.01 3.07 2.88
N ARG A 277 -14.33 3.14 2.71
CA ARG A 277 -15.26 3.14 3.84
C ARG A 277 -15.25 1.76 4.47
N ALA A 278 -15.10 1.73 5.81
CA ALA A 278 -15.29 0.50 6.55
C ALA A 278 -16.67 -0.09 6.23
N ALA A 279 -16.72 -1.40 5.97
CA ALA A 279 -17.97 -2.12 5.87
C ALA A 279 -18.77 -1.86 7.16
N ALA A 280 -20.03 -1.42 7.03
CA ALA A 280 -20.89 -1.25 8.19
C ALA A 280 -20.91 -2.58 8.95
N LEU A 281 -20.39 -2.59 10.19
CA LEU A 281 -20.47 -3.77 11.03
C LEU A 281 -21.94 -4.18 11.10
N PRO A 282 -22.29 -5.46 10.87
CA PRO A 282 -23.65 -5.89 11.10
C PRO A 282 -23.96 -5.58 12.56
N VAL A 283 -24.90 -4.65 12.80
CA VAL A 283 -25.45 -4.44 14.13
C VAL A 283 -25.94 -5.81 14.58
N PRO A 284 -25.41 -6.39 15.68
CA PRO A 284 -25.90 -7.67 16.15
C PRO A 284 -27.37 -7.49 16.46
N ILE A 285 -28.23 -8.03 15.60
CA ILE A 285 -29.64 -8.16 15.89
C ILE A 285 -29.66 -9.18 17.03
N PHE A 286 -29.88 -8.70 18.27
CA PHE A 286 -30.09 -9.62 19.38
C PHE A 286 -31.21 -10.56 18.96
N SER A 287 -30.90 -11.86 18.86
CA SER A 287 -31.94 -12.86 18.64
C SER A 287 -32.97 -12.72 19.76
N GLN A 288 -34.24 -13.05 19.49
CA GLN A 288 -35.30 -12.92 20.49
C GLN A 288 -34.95 -13.61 21.83
N GLY A 289 -34.03 -14.59 21.85
CA GLY A 289 -33.50 -15.19 23.08
C GLY A 289 -32.61 -14.26 23.92
N GLY A 290 -31.83 -13.36 23.31
CA GLY A 290 -30.98 -12.40 24.01
C GLY A 290 -31.77 -11.28 24.69
N VAL A 291 -32.87 -10.84 24.07
CA VAL A 291 -33.78 -9.84 24.66
C VAL A 291 -34.51 -10.41 25.88
N VAL A 292 -34.91 -11.69 25.84
CA VAL A 292 -35.55 -12.38 26.97
C VAL A 292 -34.59 -12.52 28.16
N LEU A 293 -33.30 -12.80 27.92
CA LEU A 293 -32.30 -12.94 28.99
C LEU A 293 -32.00 -11.60 29.69
N ILE A 294 -31.95 -10.49 28.93
CA ILE A 294 -31.76 -9.14 29.49
C ILE A 294 -32.98 -8.70 30.31
N ILE A 295 -34.20 -8.97 29.83
CA ILE A 295 -35.44 -8.69 30.58
C ILE A 295 -35.50 -9.55 31.86
N LEU A 296 -35.09 -10.81 31.80
CA LEU A 296 -35.08 -11.72 32.95
C LEU A 296 -34.03 -11.29 34.00
N MET A 297 -32.85 -10.80 33.57
CA MET A 297 -31.84 -10.21 34.47
C MET A 297 -32.33 -8.92 35.12
N MET A 298 -33.03 -8.05 34.39
CA MET A 298 -33.63 -6.83 34.95
C MET A 298 -34.73 -7.14 35.97
N MET A 299 -35.56 -8.17 35.73
CA MET A 299 -36.56 -8.63 36.72
C MET A 299 -35.91 -9.28 37.96
N LEU A 300 -34.82 -10.03 37.79
CA LEU A 300 -34.08 -10.60 38.92
C LEU A 300 -33.42 -9.51 39.77
N MET A 301 -32.87 -8.46 39.16
CA MET A 301 -32.31 -7.31 39.88
C MET A 301 -33.37 -6.50 40.62
N ALA A 302 -34.57 -6.32 40.05
CA ALA A 302 -35.69 -5.69 40.73
C ALA A 302 -36.19 -6.49 41.95
N ALA A 303 -36.23 -7.82 41.85
CA ALA A 303 -36.61 -8.71 42.96
C ALA A 303 -35.58 -8.72 44.10
N VAL A 304 -34.29 -8.58 43.79
CA VAL A 304 -33.21 -8.45 44.79
C VAL A 304 -33.26 -7.07 45.48
N PHE A 305 -33.68 -6.02 44.77
CA PHE A 305 -33.85 -4.68 45.36
C PHE A 305 -35.06 -4.60 46.31
N LEU A 306 -36.19 -5.22 45.95
CA LEU A 306 -37.39 -5.29 46.79
C LEU A 306 -37.20 -6.13 48.07
N ARG A 307 -36.33 -7.15 48.07
CA ARG A 307 -36.00 -7.92 49.28
C ARG A 307 -35.08 -7.19 50.26
N ARG A 308 -34.36 -6.13 49.84
CA ARG A 308 -33.52 -5.33 50.75
C ARG A 308 -34.31 -4.24 51.49
N THR A 309 -35.49 -3.85 51.01
CA THR A 309 -36.32 -2.82 51.66
C THR A 309 -37.19 -3.35 52.81
N ASP A 310 -37.41 -4.66 52.92
CA ASP A 310 -38.21 -5.27 54.00
C ASP A 310 -37.39 -5.66 55.25
N LEU A 311 -36.06 -5.67 55.18
CA LEU A 311 -35.19 -6.06 56.31
C LEU A 311 -34.72 -4.88 57.19
N THR A 312 -35.18 -3.66 56.94
CA THR A 312 -34.87 -2.45 57.74
C THR A 312 -36.06 -1.84 58.47
N ARG A 313 -37.23 -2.51 58.49
CA ARG A 313 -38.36 -2.17 59.38
C ARG A 313 -38.68 -3.32 60.32
N ARG A 314 -37.93 -3.41 61.42
CA ARG A 314 -38.41 -3.80 62.75
C ARG A 314 -37.36 -3.46 63.80
#